data_AF-A0A420PFW6-F1
#
_entry.id   AF-A0A420PFW6-F1
#
_cell.length_a   1.000
_cell.length_b   1.000
_cell.length_c   1.000
_cell.angle_alpha   90.00
_cell.angle_beta   90.00
_cell.angle_gamma   90.00
#
_symmetry.space_group_name_H-M   'P 1'
#
loop_
_entity.id
_entity.type
_entity.pdbx_description
1 polymer ?
#
loop_
_entity_poly.entity_id
_entity_poly.type
_entity_poly.pdbx_seq_one_letter_code
_entity_poly.pdbx_strand_id
1 'polypeptide(L)' 'MATTTIFHGSHLTSTSSTAIVSCTTAVPGVHGYVPFDPNTCNSNYPFYPSFTGNLAFAIVFGLSTIAHLIEAIAFRKV' A
#
# COMPACT_ATOMS: atom_id res chain seq x y z
N MET A 1 -47.45 -27.35 -24.49
CA MET A 1 -46.41 -27.23 -23.46
C MET A 1 -46.22 -25.75 -23.20
N ALA A 2 -46.74 -25.24 -22.09
CA ALA A 2 -46.71 -23.80 -21.75
C ALA A 2 -45.83 -23.63 -20.52
N THR A 3 -44.81 -22.76 -20.64
CA THR A 3 -43.82 -22.52 -19.59
C THR A 3 -44.27 -21.35 -18.73
N THR A 4 -44.56 -21.61 -17.46
CA THR A 4 -44.93 -20.62 -16.46
C THR A 4 -43.67 -20.11 -15.74
N THR A 5 -43.32 -18.84 -15.93
CA THR A 5 -42.17 -18.22 -15.25
C THR A 5 -42.61 -17.71 -13.87
N ILE A 6 -42.19 -18.38 -12.80
CA ILE A 6 -42.42 -17.92 -11.42
C ILE A 6 -41.35 -16.89 -11.06
N PHE A 7 -41.78 -15.63 -10.85
CA PHE A 7 -40.92 -14.55 -10.37
C PHE A 7 -40.69 -14.73 -8.86
N HIS A 8 -39.62 -15.44 -8.48
CA HIS A 8 -39.15 -15.47 -7.08
C HIS A 8 -38.45 -14.14 -6.79
N GLY A 9 -39.19 -13.19 -6.23
CA GLY A 9 -38.59 -12.05 -5.53
C GLY A 9 -37.84 -12.56 -4.31
N SER A 10 -36.53 -12.77 -4.45
CA SER A 10 -35.64 -13.10 -3.34
C SER A 10 -35.57 -11.89 -2.41
N HIS A 11 -36.43 -11.86 -1.40
CA HIS A 11 -36.32 -10.95 -0.27
C HIS A 11 -35.11 -11.39 0.57
N LEU A 12 -33.93 -10.89 0.17
CA LEU A 12 -32.71 -11.03 0.95
C LEU A 12 -32.87 -10.17 2.21
N THR A 13 -33.24 -10.80 3.32
CA THR A 13 -33.19 -10.18 4.63
C THR A 13 -31.72 -9.97 4.99
N SER A 14 -31.16 -8.82 4.62
CA SER A 14 -29.81 -8.41 5.02
C SER A 14 -29.83 -8.16 6.52
N THR A 15 -29.41 -9.14 7.31
CA THR A 15 -29.12 -8.96 8.72
C THR A 15 -27.80 -8.21 8.79
N SER A 16 -27.83 -6.87 8.91
CA SER A 16 -26.61 -6.14 9.21
C SER A 16 -26.27 -6.38 10.68
N SER A 17 -25.40 -7.36 10.93
CA SER A 17 -24.67 -7.37 12.19
C SER A 17 -23.75 -6.16 12.17
N THR A 18 -24.00 -5.18 13.03
CA THR A 18 -23.03 -4.13 13.33
C THR A 18 -21.86 -4.77 14.06
N ALA A 19 -21.01 -5.48 13.33
CA ALA A 19 -19.70 -5.86 13.83
C ALA A 19 -18.95 -4.54 14.01
N ILE A 20 -18.80 -4.10 15.25
CA ILE A 20 -17.85 -3.06 15.59
C ILE A 20 -16.49 -3.67 15.22
N VAL A 21 -15.94 -3.30 14.07
CA VAL A 21 -14.63 -3.78 13.64
C VAL A 21 -13.64 -3.17 14.61
N SER A 22 -13.31 -3.91 15.68
CA SER A 22 -12.34 -3.46 16.66
C SER A 22 -10.97 -3.61 16.00
N CYS A 23 -10.44 -2.49 15.50
CA CYS A 23 -9.06 -2.42 15.09
C CYS A 23 -8.20 -1.95 16.28
N THR A 24 -6.98 -2.47 16.36
CA THR A 24 -6.01 -2.12 17.38
C THR A 24 -5.03 -1.08 16.83
N THR A 25 -4.51 -0.23 17.71
CA THR A 25 -3.40 0.66 17.33
C THR A 25 -2.20 -0.19 16.98
N ALA A 26 -1.63 0.05 15.80
CA ALA A 26 -0.50 -0.71 15.34
C ALA A 26 0.72 -0.44 16.25
N VAL A 27 1.36 -1.50 16.74
CA VAL A 27 2.56 -1.40 17.57
C VAL A 27 3.78 -1.45 16.67
N PRO A 28 4.64 -0.41 16.65
CA PRO A 28 5.86 -0.44 15.85
C PRO A 28 6.81 -1.54 16.33
N GLY A 29 7.33 -2.32 15.39
CA GLY A 29 8.42 -3.25 15.60
C GLY A 29 9.79 -2.54 15.58
N VAL A 30 10.84 -3.35 15.50
CA VAL A 30 12.23 -2.85 15.41
C VAL A 30 12.38 -1.93 14.19
N HIS A 31 13.06 -0.79 14.36
CA HIS A 31 13.21 0.28 13.36
C HIS A 31 11.92 1.00 12.96
N GLY A 32 10.87 0.93 13.78
CA GLY A 32 9.62 1.66 13.53
C GLY A 32 8.74 1.06 12.44
N TYR A 33 9.07 -0.15 11.96
CA TYR A 33 8.24 -0.87 11.02
C TYR A 33 6.89 -1.20 11.66
N VAL A 34 5.81 -0.89 10.98
CA VAL A 34 4.46 -1.26 11.40
C VAL A 34 4.00 -2.44 10.54
N PRO A 35 3.80 -3.65 11.11
CA PRO A 35 3.28 -4.77 10.36
C PRO A 35 1.92 -4.49 9.74
N PHE A 36 1.70 -5.04 8.54
CA PHE A 36 0.38 -5.12 7.97
C PHE A 36 -0.38 -6.23 8.73
N ASP A 37 -1.14 -5.84 9.74
CA ASP A 37 -2.09 -6.72 10.42
C ASP A 37 -3.52 -6.30 9.99
N PRO A 38 -4.36 -7.25 9.53
CA PRO A 38 -5.71 -6.95 9.07
C PRO A 38 -6.62 -6.35 10.17
N ASN A 39 -6.20 -6.46 11.44
CA ASN A 39 -6.87 -5.90 12.61
C ASN A 39 -6.21 -4.61 13.11
N THR A 40 -5.28 -3.99 12.36
CA THR A 40 -4.66 -2.72 12.75
C THR A 40 -5.30 -1.53 12.05
N CYS A 41 -5.59 -0.48 12.82
CA CYS A 41 -6.18 0.74 12.27
C CYS A 41 -5.14 1.50 11.43
N ASN A 42 -5.50 1.91 10.21
CA ASN A 42 -4.70 2.79 9.35
C ASN A 42 -3.28 2.27 9.03
N SER A 43 -3.06 0.95 9.06
CA SER A 43 -1.80 0.34 8.61
C SER A 43 -1.79 0.22 7.08
N ASN A 44 -1.38 1.30 6.41
CA ASN A 44 -1.31 1.38 4.95
C ASN A 44 0.06 0.95 4.39
N TYR A 45 0.88 0.23 5.17
CA TYR A 45 2.25 -0.13 4.81
C TYR A 45 2.34 -1.64 4.48
N PRO A 46 2.07 -2.06 3.23
CA PRO A 46 2.05 -3.48 2.86
C PRO A 46 3.46 -4.10 2.73
N PHE A 47 4.53 -3.37 3.08
CA PHE A 47 5.90 -3.83 2.86
C PHE A 47 6.83 -3.51 4.04
N TYR A 48 7.73 -4.44 4.35
CA TYR A 48 8.83 -4.19 5.27
C TYR A 48 9.94 -3.42 4.54
N PRO A 49 10.37 -2.24 5.02
CA PRO A 49 11.43 -1.50 4.36
C PRO A 49 12.77 -2.25 4.46
N SER A 50 13.37 -2.58 3.32
CA SER A 50 14.72 -3.17 3.28
C SER A 50 15.77 -2.06 3.32
N PHE A 51 16.57 -2.01 4.38
CA PHE A 51 17.66 -1.03 4.49
C PHE A 51 18.64 -1.15 3.32
N THR A 52 19.05 -2.38 2.99
CA THR A 52 19.98 -2.65 1.89
C THR A 52 19.40 -2.23 0.53
N GLY A 53 18.12 -2.51 0.29
CA GLY A 53 17.45 -2.12 -0.96
C GLY A 53 17.37 -0.60 -1.10
N ASN A 54 16.94 0.09 -0.03
CA ASN A 54 16.86 1.54 -0.01
C ASN A 54 18.23 2.20 -0.19
N LEU A 55 19.28 1.65 0.44
CA LEU A 55 20.65 2.13 0.30
C LEU A 55 21.18 1.97 -1.13
N ALA A 56 20.95 0.82 -1.76
CA ALA A 56 21.36 0.58 -3.15
C ALA A 56 20.71 1.59 -4.10
N PHE A 57 19.40 1.84 -3.94
CA PHE A 57 18.69 2.83 -4.74
C PHE A 57 19.23 4.26 -4.50
N ALA A 58 19.47 4.63 -3.24
CA ALA A 58 20.03 5.93 -2.90
C ALA A 58 21.41 6.16 -3.52
N ILE A 59 22.27 5.14 -3.55
CA ILE A 59 23.60 5.22 -4.19
C ILE A 59 23.45 5.45 -5.70
N VAL A 60 22.63 4.64 -6.38
CA VAL A 60 22.42 4.79 -7.83
C VAL A 60 21.83 6.16 -8.16
N PHE A 61 20.82 6.60 -7.41
CA PHE A 61 20.23 7.93 -7.56
C PHE A 61 21.27 9.03 -7.34
N GLY A 62 22.07 8.96 -6.28
CA GLY A 62 23.11 9.93 -5.96
C GLY A 62 24.18 10.03 -7.06
N LEU A 63 24.70 8.89 -7.52
CA LEU A 63 25.67 8.84 -8.62
C LEU A 63 25.09 9.42 -9.91
N SER A 64 23.83 9.06 -10.25
CA SER A 64 23.18 9.60 -11.44
C SER A 64 22.98 11.11 -11.33
N THR A 65 22.60 11.62 -10.16
CA THR A 65 22.41 13.06 -9.92
C THR A 65 23.74 13.82 -10.05
N ILE A 66 24.84 13.26 -9.52
CA ILE A 66 26.17 13.85 -9.67
C ILE A 66 26.60 13.88 -11.14
N ALA A 67 26.38 12.80 -11.89
CA ALA A 67 26.70 12.77 -13.32
C ALA A 67 25.95 13.86 -14.09
N HIS A 68 24.62 13.97 -13.91
CA HIS A 68 23.82 15.03 -14.53
C HIS A 68 24.25 16.43 -14.07
N LEU A 69 24.66 16.61 -12.81
CA LEU A 69 25.14 17.90 -12.31
C LEU A 69 26.46 18.28 -12.97
N ILE A 70 27.39 17.33 -13.13
CA ILE A 70 28.64 17.53 -13.87
C ILE A 70 28.31 17.90 -15.31
N GLU A 71 27.40 17.17 -15.96
CA GLU A 71 26.98 17.48 -17.33
C GLU A 71 26.40 18.90 -17.43
N ALA A 72 25.52 19.27 -16.51
CA ALA A 72 24.89 20.59 -16.47
C ALA A 72 25.88 21.74 -16.24
N ILE A 73 26.94 21.51 -15.46
CA ILE A 73 27.97 22.52 -15.16
C ILE A 73 29.02 22.58 -16.27
N ALA A 74 29.56 21.43 -16.69
CA ALA A 74 30.68 21.34 -17.63
C ALA A 74 30.25 21.57 -19.08
N PHE A 75 29.07 21.09 -19.47
CA PHE A 75 28.54 21.22 -20.82
C PHE A 75 27.45 22.28 -20.94
N ARG A 76 27.49 23.32 -20.08
CA ARG A 76 26.63 24.52 -20.18
C ARG A 76 26.46 24.90 -21.64
N LYS A 77 25.33 24.54 -22.23
CA LYS A 77 25.01 24.86 -23.61
C LYS A 77 24.57 26.32 -23.59
N VAL A 78 25.43 27.18 -24.15
CA VAL A 78 25.13 28.58 -24.45
C VAL A 78 23.86 28.69 -25.29
#